data_AF-A0A846JCL8-F1
#
_entry.id   AF-A0A846JCL8-F1
#
_cell.length_a   1.000
_cell.length_b   1.000
_cell.length_c   1.000
_cell.angle_alpha   90.00
_cell.angle_beta   90.00
_cell.angle_gamma   90.00
#
_symmetry.space_group_name_H-M   'P 1'
#
loop_
_entity.id
_entity.type
_entity.pdbx_description
1 polymer ?
#
loop_
_entity_poly.entity_id
_entity_poly.type
_entity_poly.pdbx_seq_one_letter_code
_entity_poly.pdbx_strand_id
1 'polypeptide(L)'
;MKKWSNDLTDSLKQENFTSSRFHTGRYHYIPYLAFDNHTASTVYDGFQLHYPNNMDWLKIDLINPVNPSKITIQGNDDQPYLPKKIRVLMSDNDIDYIEIDIIDNIKNDNKVTEYVYKNSTKKYRFLKIEFLEFYSTEWLSINQMQFFEAINVNKYLINQNENYYSTNSNFLNLGQTTDNIQLENWYNKYGADDVNIITQNLNNKEFPMTKDENDIWKTDSELDINEVIDSIELVDIDENNKSIKYNCNDYRILDLCDDQFKLTMCKSK
;
A
#
# COMPACT_ATOMS: atom_id res chain seq x y z
N MET A 1 1.90 8.03 -5.90
CA MET A 1 0.71 7.47 -5.22
C MET A 1 1.17 6.33 -4.33
N LYS A 2 0.83 6.29 -3.03
CA LYS A 2 1.21 5.15 -2.18
C LYS A 2 0.39 3.94 -2.60
N LYS A 3 1.05 2.89 -3.07
CA LYS A 3 0.40 1.61 -3.36
C LYS A 3 0.44 0.77 -2.10
N TRP A 4 -0.70 0.21 -1.74
CA TRP A 4 -0.83 -0.73 -0.62
C TRP A 4 -0.93 -2.14 -1.17
N SER A 5 -0.51 -3.12 -0.38
CA SER A 5 -0.77 -4.52 -0.69
C SER A 5 -2.26 -4.83 -0.63
N ASN A 6 -2.61 -6.08 -0.95
CA ASN A 6 -3.85 -6.66 -0.45
C ASN A 6 -3.73 -6.86 1.07
N ASP A 7 -4.84 -7.23 1.71
CA ASP A 7 -4.83 -7.61 3.12
C ASP A 7 -3.86 -8.79 3.33
N LEU A 8 -2.87 -8.57 4.21
CA LEU A 8 -1.85 -9.56 4.54
C LEU A 8 -2.41 -10.71 5.36
N THR A 9 -3.52 -10.48 6.06
CA THR A 9 -4.10 -11.46 6.99
C THR A 9 -4.86 -12.59 6.29
N ASP A 10 -5.36 -12.35 5.07
CA ASP A 10 -6.09 -13.32 4.22
C ASP A 10 -5.31 -14.61 3.94
N SER A 11 -3.98 -14.51 3.90
CA SER A 11 -3.08 -15.63 3.57
C SER A 11 -2.62 -16.42 4.80
N LEU A 12 -2.91 -15.91 6.00
CA LEU A 12 -2.44 -16.48 7.26
C LEU A 12 -3.44 -17.51 7.80
N LYS A 13 -2.93 -18.44 8.60
CA LYS A 13 -3.75 -19.47 9.22
C LYS A 13 -4.07 -19.10 10.66
N GLN A 14 -5.08 -19.75 11.25
CA GLN A 14 -5.50 -19.50 12.63
C GLN A 14 -4.33 -19.51 13.64
N GLU A 15 -3.34 -20.40 13.48
CA GLU A 15 -2.17 -20.46 14.37
C GLU A 15 -1.27 -19.22 14.34
N ASN A 16 -1.38 -18.37 13.32
CA ASN A 16 -0.64 -17.11 13.22
C ASN A 16 -1.21 -16.03 14.14
N PHE A 17 -2.41 -16.21 14.67
CA PHE A 17 -3.12 -15.22 15.46
C PHE A 17 -3.20 -15.65 16.91
N THR A 18 -2.72 -14.78 17.81
CA THR A 18 -2.72 -15.02 19.25
C THR A 18 -3.25 -13.79 19.99
N SER A 19 -3.68 -13.99 21.23
CA SER A 19 -4.17 -12.90 22.09
C SER A 19 -3.74 -13.15 23.54
N SER A 20 -3.84 -12.11 24.37
CA SER A 20 -3.70 -12.25 25.83
C SER A 20 -4.68 -13.28 26.39
N ARG A 21 -5.92 -13.25 25.88
CA ARG A 21 -7.05 -14.13 26.18
C ARG A 21 -8.16 -13.89 25.16
N PHE A 22 -9.24 -14.65 25.24
CA PHE A 22 -10.46 -14.44 24.48
C PHE A 22 -11.66 -14.94 25.29
N HIS A 23 -12.86 -14.46 24.99
CA HIS A 23 -14.07 -14.95 25.64
C HIS A 23 -14.44 -16.35 25.13
N THR A 24 -14.63 -17.30 26.06
CA THR A 24 -15.05 -18.69 25.79
C THR A 24 -16.54 -18.86 26.13
N GLY A 25 -17.40 -18.14 25.41
CA GLY A 25 -18.85 -18.17 25.61
C GLY A 25 -19.53 -19.27 24.79
N ARG A 26 -20.76 -19.00 24.35
CA ARG A 26 -21.48 -19.87 23.41
C ARG A 26 -20.75 -20.03 22.06
N TYR A 27 -20.01 -18.99 21.67
CA TYR A 27 -19.14 -18.97 20.50
C TYR A 27 -17.68 -18.81 20.98
N HIS A 28 -16.74 -19.44 20.27
CA HIS A 28 -15.32 -19.33 20.58
C HIS A 28 -14.75 -18.08 19.88
N TYR A 29 -14.72 -16.95 20.58
CA TYR A 29 -14.33 -15.64 20.03
C TYR A 29 -12.81 -15.47 19.89
N ILE A 30 -12.16 -16.46 19.28
CA ILE A 30 -10.70 -16.57 19.13
C ILE A 30 -10.12 -15.39 18.32
N PRO A 31 -8.83 -15.07 18.49
CA PRO A 31 -8.19 -13.93 17.80
C PRO A 31 -8.32 -13.98 16.27
N TYR A 32 -8.28 -15.16 15.66
CA TYR A 32 -8.42 -15.34 14.21
C TYR A 32 -9.73 -14.77 13.66
N LEU A 33 -10.82 -14.75 14.44
CA LEU A 33 -12.11 -14.24 13.97
C LEU A 33 -12.11 -12.74 13.74
N ALA A 34 -11.11 -11.98 14.23
CA ALA A 34 -10.96 -10.59 13.80
C ALA A 34 -10.43 -10.46 12.36
N PHE A 35 -10.01 -11.55 11.71
CA PHE A 35 -9.22 -11.51 10.47
C PHE A 35 -9.72 -12.47 9.38
N ASP A 36 -10.80 -13.21 9.62
CA ASP A 36 -11.27 -14.27 8.72
C ASP A 36 -12.23 -13.78 7.62
N ASN A 37 -12.29 -12.46 7.38
CA ASN A 37 -13.07 -11.80 6.33
C ASN A 37 -14.52 -12.31 6.20
N HIS A 38 -15.17 -12.57 7.33
CA HIS A 38 -16.58 -12.94 7.34
C HIS A 38 -17.46 -11.75 6.95
N THR A 39 -18.54 -12.02 6.22
CA THR A 39 -19.45 -10.98 5.72
C THR A 39 -20.53 -10.59 6.72
N ALA A 40 -20.61 -11.28 7.85
CA ALA A 40 -21.56 -10.97 8.91
C ALA A 40 -20.93 -9.95 9.88
N SER A 41 -21.77 -9.12 10.47
CA SER A 41 -21.36 -8.14 11.48
C SER A 41 -22.21 -8.26 12.73
N THR A 42 -22.70 -9.45 13.07
CA THR A 42 -23.63 -9.60 14.19
C THR A 42 -22.89 -9.44 15.53
N VAL A 43 -23.65 -9.21 16.61
CA VAL A 43 -23.09 -9.12 17.97
C VAL A 43 -22.32 -10.38 18.43
N TYR A 44 -22.44 -11.50 17.71
CA TYR A 44 -21.80 -12.78 18.03
C TYR A 44 -20.62 -13.12 17.10
N ASP A 45 -20.22 -12.19 16.26
CA ASP A 45 -19.11 -12.38 15.35
C ASP A 45 -17.83 -11.69 15.87
N GLY A 46 -16.72 -12.00 15.21
CA GLY A 46 -15.43 -11.42 15.49
C GLY A 46 -14.71 -11.92 16.75
N PHE A 47 -13.60 -11.24 17.06
CA PHE A 47 -12.85 -11.43 18.30
C PHE A 47 -13.51 -10.67 19.45
N GLN A 48 -13.61 -11.29 20.62
CA GLN A 48 -14.25 -10.67 21.78
C GLN A 48 -13.50 -10.93 23.09
N LEU A 49 -13.51 -9.91 23.95
CA LEU A 49 -13.07 -9.97 25.34
C LEU A 49 -14.21 -9.58 26.27
N HIS A 50 -14.33 -10.31 27.38
CA HIS A 50 -15.19 -9.93 28.50
C HIS A 50 -14.35 -9.28 29.60
N TYR A 51 -14.77 -8.12 30.10
CA TYR A 51 -14.04 -7.23 31.01
C TYR A 51 -12.64 -6.86 30.51
N PRO A 52 -12.52 -6.17 29.37
CA PRO A 52 -11.21 -5.80 28.80
C PRO A 52 -10.43 -4.86 29.74
N ASN A 53 -9.10 -4.97 29.73
CA ASN A 53 -8.20 -4.10 30.49
C ASN A 53 -6.94 -3.76 29.69
N ASN A 54 -6.15 -2.80 30.19
CA ASN A 54 -4.98 -2.28 29.47
C ASN A 54 -3.77 -3.22 29.37
N MET A 55 -3.89 -4.46 29.84
CA MET A 55 -2.91 -5.53 29.60
C MET A 55 -3.34 -6.47 28.46
N ASP A 56 -4.53 -6.26 27.88
CA ASP A 56 -5.04 -7.09 26.79
C ASP A 56 -4.44 -6.72 25.44
N TRP A 57 -4.21 -7.74 24.62
CA TRP A 57 -3.56 -7.56 23.32
C TRP A 57 -3.98 -8.62 22.29
N LEU A 58 -3.79 -8.28 21.02
CA LEU A 58 -3.81 -9.17 19.86
C LEU A 58 -2.42 -9.20 19.20
N LYS A 59 -2.03 -10.34 18.64
CA LYS A 59 -0.74 -10.52 17.98
C LYS A 59 -0.88 -11.37 16.72
N ILE A 60 -0.11 -11.01 15.69
CA ILE A 60 -0.03 -11.71 14.41
C ILE A 60 1.43 -12.06 14.11
N ASP A 61 1.71 -13.32 13.77
CA ASP A 61 2.92 -13.73 13.07
C ASP A 61 2.67 -13.69 11.55
N LEU A 62 3.23 -12.69 10.88
CA LEU A 62 3.03 -12.46 9.44
C LEU A 62 3.79 -13.45 8.55
N ILE A 63 4.59 -14.37 9.13
CA ILE A 63 5.47 -15.34 8.46
C ILE A 63 6.66 -14.66 7.77
N ASN A 64 6.39 -13.69 6.91
CA ASN A 64 7.38 -12.89 6.19
C ASN A 64 7.46 -11.47 6.79
N PRO A 65 8.66 -10.88 6.94
CA PRO A 65 8.78 -9.49 7.35
C PRO A 65 8.16 -8.51 6.34
N VAL A 66 7.39 -7.55 6.84
CA VAL A 66 6.69 -6.53 6.02
C VAL A 66 6.91 -5.11 6.54
N ASN A 67 6.78 -4.12 5.65
CA ASN A 67 6.80 -2.71 6.06
C ASN A 67 5.40 -2.29 6.52
N PRO A 68 5.17 -1.80 7.74
CA PRO A 68 3.85 -1.38 8.18
C PRO A 68 3.32 -0.23 7.32
N SER A 69 2.05 -0.31 6.90
CA SER A 69 1.36 0.82 6.25
C SER A 69 0.10 1.29 6.94
N LYS A 70 -0.90 0.43 7.06
CA LYS A 70 -2.20 0.78 7.63
C LYS A 70 -2.87 -0.43 8.24
N ILE A 71 -3.84 -0.14 9.10
CA ILE A 71 -4.82 -1.09 9.64
C ILE A 71 -6.22 -0.58 9.34
N THR A 72 -7.14 -1.50 9.10
CA THR A 72 -8.57 -1.18 9.18
C THR A 72 -9.18 -1.84 10.41
N ILE A 73 -10.21 -1.21 10.98
CA ILE A 73 -10.94 -1.74 12.13
C ILE A 73 -12.43 -1.53 11.89
N GLN A 74 -13.23 -2.54 12.23
CA GLN A 74 -14.69 -2.53 12.16
C GLN A 74 -15.29 -3.21 13.41
N GLY A 75 -16.34 -2.63 13.99
CA GLY A 75 -17.11 -3.23 15.09
C GLY A 75 -18.36 -3.97 14.61
N ASN A 76 -19.03 -4.64 15.54
CA ASN A 76 -20.30 -5.34 15.31
C ASN A 76 -21.49 -4.36 15.17
N ASP A 77 -22.56 -4.82 14.50
CA ASP A 77 -23.88 -4.19 14.42
C ASP A 77 -24.48 -4.09 15.83
N ASP A 78 -25.05 -2.93 16.17
CA ASP A 78 -25.65 -2.58 17.48
C ASP A 78 -24.69 -2.47 18.68
N GLN A 79 -23.65 -3.30 18.75
CA GLN A 79 -22.72 -3.38 19.88
C GLN A 79 -21.25 -3.40 19.44
N PRO A 80 -20.76 -2.34 18.79
CA PRO A 80 -19.41 -2.34 18.24
C PRO A 80 -18.33 -2.53 19.31
N TYR A 81 -18.51 -1.95 20.50
CA TYR A 81 -17.61 -2.03 21.67
C TYR A 81 -16.12 -2.09 21.30
N LEU A 82 -15.70 -1.26 20.35
CA LEU A 82 -14.34 -1.23 19.86
C LEU A 82 -13.38 -0.71 20.96
N PRO A 83 -12.07 -0.99 20.85
CA PRO A 83 -11.10 -0.22 21.62
C PRO A 83 -11.22 1.27 21.24
N LYS A 84 -11.10 2.15 22.22
CA LYS A 84 -11.05 3.60 22.00
C LYS A 84 -9.64 4.04 21.60
N LYS A 85 -8.63 3.35 22.15
CA LYS A 85 -7.22 3.64 21.92
C LYS A 85 -6.42 2.35 21.85
N ILE A 86 -5.55 2.24 20.87
CA ILE A 86 -4.61 1.12 20.71
C ILE A 86 -3.19 1.62 20.53
N ARG A 87 -2.23 0.79 20.93
CA ARG A 87 -0.83 0.93 20.54
C ARG A 87 -0.48 -0.19 19.56
N VAL A 88 0.12 0.19 18.44
CA VAL A 88 0.60 -0.71 17.41
C VAL A 88 2.10 -0.90 17.60
N LEU A 89 2.50 -2.14 17.88
CA LEU A 89 3.87 -2.53 18.11
C LEU A 89 4.30 -3.55 17.06
N MET A 90 5.57 -3.53 16.67
CA MET A 90 6.13 -4.57 15.79
C MET A 90 7.50 -5.06 16.23
N SER A 91 7.84 -6.29 15.84
CA SER A 91 9.10 -6.96 16.20
C SER A 91 9.59 -7.88 15.08
N ASP A 92 10.90 -8.08 15.02
CA ASP A 92 11.53 -9.06 14.13
C ASP A 92 11.59 -10.47 14.77
N ASN A 93 11.57 -10.54 16.10
CA ASN A 93 11.92 -11.72 16.87
C ASN A 93 10.91 -12.10 17.96
N ASP A 94 9.74 -11.43 18.01
CA ASP A 94 8.68 -11.65 19.02
C ASP A 94 9.10 -11.34 20.47
N ILE A 95 10.20 -10.59 20.64
CA ILE A 95 10.74 -10.21 21.95
C ILE A 95 10.91 -8.69 22.02
N ASP A 96 11.68 -8.13 21.08
CA ASP A 96 12.02 -6.73 21.04
C ASP A 96 10.99 -5.97 20.21
N TYR A 97 9.93 -5.52 20.88
CA TYR A 97 8.87 -4.72 20.27
C TYR A 97 9.20 -3.24 20.27
N ILE A 98 8.98 -2.61 19.12
CA ILE A 98 9.01 -1.15 18.99
C ILE A 98 7.61 -0.60 18.73
N GLU A 99 7.35 0.62 19.17
CA GLU A 99 6.12 1.34 18.87
C GLU A 99 6.17 1.90 17.44
N ILE A 100 5.17 1.50 16.64
CA ILE A 100 4.94 2.02 15.30
C ILE A 100 4.00 3.21 15.36
N ASP A 101 2.91 3.09 16.11
CA ASP A 101 1.93 4.17 16.26
C ASP A 101 1.04 4.02 17.51
N ILE A 102 0.40 5.12 17.88
CA ILE A 102 -0.71 5.16 18.85
C ILE A 102 -1.93 5.73 18.14
N ILE A 103 -3.00 4.94 18.04
CA ILE A 103 -4.27 5.36 17.46
C ILE A 103 -5.24 5.61 18.62
N ASP A 104 -5.68 6.85 18.82
CA ASP A 104 -6.52 7.27 19.95
C ASP A 104 -7.86 7.91 19.54
N ASN A 105 -8.20 7.79 18.26
CA ASN A 105 -9.41 8.33 17.65
C ASN A 105 -10.26 7.23 16.98
N ILE A 106 -10.30 6.03 17.58
CA ILE A 106 -11.08 4.92 17.02
C ILE A 106 -12.56 5.24 17.12
N LYS A 107 -13.30 5.14 16.01
CA LYS A 107 -14.75 5.36 16.01
C LYS A 107 -15.45 4.10 16.49
N ASN A 108 -16.39 4.25 17.42
CA ASN A 108 -17.17 3.12 17.93
C ASN A 108 -18.40 2.85 17.05
N ASP A 109 -18.19 2.37 15.83
CA ASP A 109 -19.25 2.02 14.89
C ASP A 109 -18.94 0.73 14.11
N ASN A 110 -19.86 0.33 13.24
CA ASN A 110 -19.76 -0.88 12.41
C ASN A 110 -19.19 -0.58 11.01
N LYS A 111 -18.58 0.60 10.79
CA LYS A 111 -17.99 0.96 9.50
C LYS A 111 -16.51 0.65 9.53
N VAL A 112 -16.01 0.09 8.42
CA VAL A 112 -14.58 -0.08 8.21
C VAL A 112 -13.93 1.30 8.25
N THR A 113 -13.08 1.54 9.25
CA THR A 113 -12.30 2.77 9.37
C THR A 113 -10.83 2.47 9.19
N GLU A 114 -10.14 3.28 8.37
CA GLU A 114 -8.73 3.11 8.07
C GLU A 114 -7.84 4.02 8.94
N TYR A 115 -6.72 3.48 9.41
CA TYR A 115 -5.69 4.19 10.15
C TYR A 115 -4.33 3.95 9.52
N VAL A 116 -3.74 5.00 8.96
CA VAL A 116 -2.46 4.95 8.24
C VAL A 116 -1.31 5.26 9.19
N TYR A 117 -0.33 4.38 9.25
CA TYR A 117 0.87 4.51 10.05
C TYR A 117 1.86 5.51 9.44
N LYS A 118 2.76 6.01 10.29
CA LYS A 118 3.97 6.70 9.81
C LYS A 118 4.83 5.74 9.00
N ASN A 119 5.35 6.22 7.87
CA ASN A 119 6.19 5.41 6.99
C ASN A 119 7.38 4.83 7.77
N SER A 120 7.48 3.50 7.80
CA SER A 120 8.68 2.80 8.24
C SER A 120 9.39 2.20 7.03
N THR A 121 10.71 2.37 6.96
CA THR A 121 11.56 1.70 5.96
C THR A 121 12.02 0.33 6.43
N LYS A 122 11.75 -0.02 7.69
CA LYS A 122 12.12 -1.30 8.28
C LYS A 122 10.95 -2.27 8.21
N LYS A 123 11.28 -3.51 7.84
CA LYS A 123 10.35 -4.65 7.82
C LYS A 123 10.31 -5.35 9.17
N TYR A 124 9.14 -5.86 9.57
CA TYR A 124 8.91 -6.63 10.79
C TYR A 124 8.05 -7.85 10.52
N ARG A 125 8.29 -8.94 11.27
CA ARG A 125 7.53 -10.20 11.14
C ARG A 125 6.33 -10.26 12.09
N PHE A 126 6.48 -9.74 13.29
CA PHE A 126 5.47 -9.83 14.33
C PHE A 126 4.81 -8.48 14.52
N LEU A 127 3.49 -8.49 14.60
CA LEU A 127 2.67 -7.34 14.94
C LEU A 127 1.96 -7.63 16.26
N LYS A 128 1.95 -6.66 17.18
CA LYS A 128 1.18 -6.71 18.42
C LYS A 128 0.35 -5.43 18.56
N ILE A 129 -0.92 -5.58 18.89
CA ILE A 129 -1.86 -4.50 19.17
C ILE A 129 -2.17 -4.56 20.66
N GLU A 130 -1.79 -3.54 21.41
CA GLU A 130 -2.18 -3.39 22.82
C GLU A 130 -3.41 -2.50 22.91
N PHE A 131 -4.44 -2.95 23.63
CA PHE A 131 -5.62 -2.14 23.87
C PHE A 131 -5.41 -1.26 25.09
N LEU A 132 -5.50 0.06 24.94
CA LEU A 132 -5.13 1.03 25.98
C LEU A 132 -6.35 1.67 26.66
N GLU A 133 -7.39 1.99 25.89
CA GLU A 133 -8.65 2.55 26.37
C GLU A 133 -9.83 1.88 25.65
N PHE A 134 -11.00 1.86 26.31
CA PHE A 134 -12.17 1.12 25.84
C PHE A 134 -13.42 1.98 25.90
N TYR A 135 -14.36 1.74 24.98
CA TYR A 135 -15.70 2.34 25.04
C TYR A 135 -16.63 1.63 26.03
N SER A 136 -16.35 0.37 26.37
CA SER A 136 -17.12 -0.43 27.33
C SER A 136 -16.18 -1.07 28.35
N THR A 137 -16.65 -1.17 29.60
CA THR A 137 -15.95 -1.88 30.67
C THR A 137 -16.29 -3.37 30.70
N GLU A 138 -17.33 -3.80 29.98
CA GLU A 138 -17.82 -5.18 29.98
C GLU A 138 -17.35 -5.95 28.75
N TRP A 139 -17.30 -5.31 27.59
CA TRP A 139 -17.01 -6.00 26.33
C TRP A 139 -16.02 -5.20 25.51
N LEU A 140 -15.10 -5.91 24.86
CA LEU A 140 -14.46 -5.45 23.64
C LEU A 140 -14.87 -6.40 22.53
N SER A 141 -15.33 -5.87 21.41
CA SER A 141 -15.62 -6.64 20.20
C SER A 141 -14.87 -6.03 19.02
N ILE A 142 -14.29 -6.87 18.18
CA ILE A 142 -13.70 -6.48 16.92
C ILE A 142 -14.23 -7.44 15.87
N ASN A 143 -15.10 -6.94 14.99
CA ASN A 143 -15.66 -7.73 13.91
C ASN A 143 -14.55 -8.08 12.92
N GLN A 144 -13.91 -7.06 12.37
CA GLN A 144 -12.91 -7.22 11.33
C GLN A 144 -11.77 -6.24 11.52
N MET A 145 -10.57 -6.72 11.26
CA MET A 145 -9.36 -5.96 11.07
C MET A 145 -8.61 -6.50 9.87
N GLN A 146 -7.96 -5.59 9.17
CA GLN A 146 -7.13 -5.92 8.02
C GLN A 146 -5.78 -5.21 8.17
N PHE A 147 -4.72 -5.86 7.71
CA PHE A 147 -3.38 -5.30 7.78
C PHE A 147 -2.74 -5.22 6.40
N PHE A 148 -2.09 -4.09 6.15
CA PHE A 148 -1.50 -3.82 4.85
C PHE A 148 0.00 -3.54 5.03
N GLU A 149 0.78 -3.87 4.00
CA GLU A 149 2.16 -3.39 3.90
C GLU A 149 2.27 -2.15 3.02
N ALA A 150 3.29 -1.36 3.31
CA ALA A 150 3.73 -0.31 2.42
C ALA A 150 4.49 -0.99 1.27
N ILE A 151 3.89 -1.00 0.09
CA ILE A 151 4.63 -1.36 -1.11
C ILE A 151 5.52 -0.17 -1.44
N ASN A 152 6.80 -0.29 -1.12
CA ASN A 152 7.81 0.58 -1.69
C ASN A 152 7.84 0.28 -3.18
N VAL A 153 7.12 1.10 -3.92
CA VAL A 153 7.13 1.08 -5.37
C VAL A 153 8.49 1.59 -5.80
N ASN A 154 9.43 0.67 -6.02
CA ASN A 154 10.69 1.01 -6.64
C ASN A 154 10.37 1.48 -8.06
N LYS A 155 10.71 2.73 -8.32
CA LYS A 155 10.58 3.32 -9.64
C LYS A 155 11.89 3.15 -10.38
N TYR A 156 11.83 2.64 -11.60
CA TYR A 156 13.01 2.37 -12.40
C TYR A 156 13.11 3.32 -13.60
N LEU A 157 14.31 3.76 -13.92
CA LEU A 157 14.62 4.47 -15.16
C LEU A 157 15.75 3.73 -15.87
N ILE A 158 15.91 3.99 -17.16
CA ILE A 158 17.08 3.53 -17.91
C ILE A 158 18.09 4.67 -17.95
N ASN A 159 19.36 4.38 -17.74
CA ASN A 159 20.46 5.32 -17.95
C ASN A 159 21.41 4.74 -19.00
N GLN A 160 21.58 5.45 -20.10
CA GLN A 160 22.54 5.11 -21.15
C GLN A 160 23.16 6.39 -21.69
N ASN A 161 24.47 6.36 -21.93
CA ASN A 161 25.23 7.53 -22.39
C ASN A 161 24.93 8.80 -21.57
N GLU A 162 24.86 8.64 -20.25
CA GLU A 162 24.57 9.70 -19.26
C GLU A 162 23.15 10.30 -19.30
N ASN A 163 22.32 9.93 -20.28
CA ASN A 163 20.92 10.35 -20.36
C ASN A 163 20.00 9.35 -19.66
N TYR A 164 18.98 9.87 -18.99
CA TYR A 164 17.90 9.08 -18.42
C TYR A 164 16.76 8.92 -19.42
N TYR A 165 16.15 7.74 -19.42
CA TYR A 165 15.03 7.37 -20.25
C TYR A 165 13.91 6.80 -19.38
N SER A 166 12.69 7.19 -19.74
CA SER A 166 11.46 6.75 -19.10
C SER A 166 11.20 5.26 -19.34
N THR A 167 10.77 4.55 -18.30
CA THR A 167 10.26 3.17 -18.45
C THR A 167 8.73 3.12 -18.40
N ASN A 168 8.07 4.17 -17.88
CA ASN A 168 6.60 4.28 -17.82
C ASN A 168 6.00 4.97 -19.06
N SER A 169 6.78 5.85 -19.69
CA SER A 169 6.46 6.51 -20.96
C SER A 169 7.34 6.00 -22.08
N ASN A 170 7.59 4.69 -22.04
CA ASN A 170 7.98 3.93 -23.21
C ASN A 170 9.21 4.49 -23.94
N PHE A 171 10.30 4.66 -23.18
CA PHE A 171 11.62 5.08 -23.64
C PHE A 171 11.76 6.57 -24.04
N LEU A 172 10.89 7.44 -23.52
CA LEU A 172 11.08 8.89 -23.62
C LEU A 172 12.44 9.32 -23.04
N ASN A 173 13.24 10.06 -23.83
CA ASN A 173 14.48 10.65 -23.37
C ASN A 173 14.19 11.84 -22.43
N LEU A 174 14.61 11.73 -21.18
CA LEU A 174 14.48 12.77 -20.15
C LEU A 174 15.70 13.70 -20.10
N GLY A 175 16.82 13.26 -20.70
CA GLY A 175 18.09 13.97 -20.73
C GLY A 175 18.98 13.69 -19.52
N GLN A 176 19.96 14.57 -19.30
CA GLN A 176 20.85 14.53 -18.15
C GLN A 176 20.23 15.29 -16.98
N THR A 177 20.39 14.78 -15.76
CA THR A 177 19.93 15.48 -14.57
C THR A 177 21.00 16.41 -14.02
N THR A 178 20.58 17.57 -13.51
CA THR A 178 21.47 18.54 -12.87
C THR A 178 21.53 18.39 -11.35
N ASP A 179 20.53 17.72 -10.75
CA ASP A 179 20.43 17.55 -9.30
C ASP A 179 19.53 16.36 -8.89
N ASN A 180 19.66 15.93 -7.63
CA ASN A 180 18.95 14.77 -7.11
C ASN A 180 17.42 14.97 -6.99
N ILE A 181 16.93 16.21 -6.85
CA ILE A 181 15.50 16.50 -6.71
C ILE A 181 14.81 16.30 -8.06
N GLN A 182 15.42 16.80 -9.14
CA GLN A 182 14.95 16.56 -10.49
C GLN A 182 14.91 15.06 -10.82
N LEU A 183 15.97 14.33 -10.48
CA LEU A 183 16.04 12.88 -10.70
C LEU A 183 14.94 12.12 -9.92
N GLU A 184 14.70 12.49 -8.66
CA GLU A 184 13.60 11.91 -7.87
C GLU A 184 12.23 12.18 -8.49
N ASN A 185 12.00 13.41 -8.96
CA ASN A 185 10.76 13.75 -9.68
C ASN A 185 10.60 12.94 -10.97
N TRP A 186 11.69 12.69 -11.70
CA TRP A 186 11.67 11.81 -12.88
C TRP A 186 11.33 10.37 -12.54
N TYR A 187 11.91 9.80 -11.49
CA TYR A 187 11.52 8.47 -11.04
C TYR A 187 10.02 8.41 -10.72
N ASN A 188 9.50 9.41 -10.03
CA ASN A 188 8.10 9.45 -9.64
C ASN A 188 7.13 9.58 -10.84
N LYS A 189 7.49 10.41 -11.83
CA LYS A 189 6.64 10.72 -12.99
C LYS A 189 6.80 9.70 -14.14
N TYR A 190 8.02 9.24 -14.38
CA TYR A 190 8.42 8.49 -15.58
C TYR A 190 8.95 7.08 -15.29
N GLY A 191 9.10 6.71 -14.02
CA GLY A 191 9.51 5.36 -13.65
C GLY A 191 8.36 4.37 -13.63
N ALA A 192 8.60 3.17 -14.15
CA ALA A 192 7.74 2.01 -14.00
C ALA A 192 8.01 1.31 -12.66
N ASP A 193 6.99 0.64 -12.14
CA ASP A 193 7.02 -0.11 -10.88
C ASP A 193 7.65 -1.50 -11.06
N ASP A 194 7.51 -2.05 -12.27
CA ASP A 194 7.98 -3.39 -12.64
C ASP A 194 9.00 -3.29 -13.77
N VAL A 195 10.19 -3.83 -13.50
CA VAL A 195 11.30 -3.91 -14.46
C VAL A 195 10.92 -4.75 -15.68
N ASN A 196 10.01 -5.71 -15.56
CA ASN A 196 9.62 -6.59 -16.65
C ASN A 196 9.08 -5.83 -17.86
N ILE A 197 8.56 -4.61 -17.67
CA ILE A 197 8.08 -3.74 -18.75
C ILE A 197 9.12 -3.58 -19.86
N ILE A 198 10.42 -3.64 -19.55
CA ILE A 198 11.46 -3.46 -20.56
C ILE A 198 11.49 -4.59 -21.60
N THR A 199 11.01 -5.78 -21.23
CA THR A 199 11.00 -6.99 -22.07
C THR A 199 9.63 -7.30 -22.67
N GLN A 200 8.58 -6.61 -22.21
CA GLN A 200 7.21 -6.80 -22.67
C GLN A 200 7.03 -6.27 -24.10
N ASN A 201 6.22 -6.96 -24.90
CA ASN A 201 5.80 -6.46 -26.20
C ASN A 201 4.70 -5.41 -25.98
N LEU A 202 4.99 -4.17 -26.36
CA LEU A 202 4.14 -3.00 -26.19
C LEU A 202 3.67 -2.52 -27.57
N ASN A 203 2.44 -2.05 -27.65
CA ASN A 203 1.81 -1.56 -28.89
C ASN A 203 1.19 -0.17 -28.73
N ASN A 204 1.61 0.56 -27.69
CA ASN A 204 1.13 1.89 -27.38
C ASN A 204 2.22 2.69 -26.67
N LYS A 205 2.08 4.02 -26.66
CA LYS A 205 2.89 4.96 -25.89
C LYS A 205 1.97 5.84 -25.04
N GLU A 206 2.33 6.02 -23.77
CA GLU A 206 1.54 6.77 -22.80
C GLU A 206 2.40 7.83 -22.08
N PHE A 207 1.94 9.07 -22.08
CA PHE A 207 2.66 10.22 -21.55
C PHE A 207 1.86 10.91 -20.46
N PRO A 208 2.41 11.06 -19.25
CA PRO A 208 1.73 11.77 -18.18
C PRO A 208 1.51 13.24 -18.54
N MET A 209 0.40 13.79 -18.06
CA MET A 209 0.04 15.19 -18.21
C MET A 209 0.07 15.89 -16.84
N THR A 210 0.26 17.20 -16.85
CA THR A 210 0.18 18.08 -15.68
C THR A 210 -0.65 19.30 -16.02
N LYS A 211 -1.29 19.90 -15.02
CA LYS A 211 -1.96 21.19 -15.17
C LYS A 211 -0.96 22.33 -15.19
N ASP A 212 -1.23 23.34 -16.01
CA ASP A 212 -0.56 24.63 -15.92
C ASP A 212 -1.23 25.56 -14.90
N GLU A 213 -0.72 26.79 -14.79
CA GLU A 213 -1.24 27.83 -13.89
C GLU A 213 -2.71 28.22 -14.14
N ASN A 214 -3.29 27.84 -15.28
CA ASN A 214 -4.67 28.11 -15.68
C ASN A 214 -5.56 26.84 -15.64
N ASP A 215 -5.15 25.80 -14.90
CA ASP A 215 -5.83 24.50 -14.82
C ASP A 215 -5.93 23.73 -16.16
N ILE A 216 -5.12 24.09 -17.17
CA ILE A 216 -5.13 23.40 -18.47
C ILE A 216 -4.14 22.24 -18.44
N TRP A 217 -4.63 21.04 -18.78
CA TRP A 217 -3.81 19.84 -18.91
C TRP A 217 -2.88 19.91 -20.12
N LYS A 218 -1.58 19.68 -19.89
CA LYS A 218 -0.54 19.64 -20.92
C LYS A 218 0.42 18.48 -20.66
N THR A 219 1.05 17.96 -21.71
CA THR A 219 2.22 17.09 -21.59
C THR A 219 3.47 17.89 -21.91
N ASP A 220 4.57 17.62 -21.21
CA ASP A 220 5.92 18.12 -21.45
C ASP A 220 6.71 17.25 -22.44
N SER A 221 6.07 16.25 -23.03
CA SER A 221 6.67 15.35 -24.03
C SER A 221 6.25 15.74 -25.44
N GLU A 222 7.21 15.71 -26.37
CA GLU A 222 6.92 15.78 -27.80
C GLU A 222 6.27 14.46 -28.25
N LEU A 223 5.17 14.55 -29.02
CA LEU A 223 4.48 13.40 -29.57
C LEU A 223 4.84 13.24 -31.04
N ASP A 224 5.46 12.13 -31.41
CA ASP A 224 5.72 11.81 -32.82
C ASP A 224 4.45 11.25 -33.48
N ILE A 225 3.73 12.12 -34.18
CA ILE A 225 2.50 11.74 -34.88
C ILE A 225 2.73 10.70 -35.99
N ASN A 226 3.97 10.54 -36.47
CA ASN A 226 4.28 9.54 -37.48
C ASN A 226 4.28 8.12 -36.91
N GLU A 227 4.40 7.97 -35.59
CA GLU A 227 4.34 6.66 -34.91
C GLU A 227 2.90 6.23 -34.60
N VAL A 228 1.93 7.14 -34.71
CA VAL A 228 0.52 6.86 -34.41
C VAL A 228 -0.11 6.04 -35.53
N ILE A 229 -0.65 4.87 -35.17
CA ILE A 229 -1.29 3.96 -36.13
C ILE A 229 -2.82 4.10 -36.13
N ASP A 230 -3.40 4.51 -35.01
CA ASP A 230 -4.85 4.51 -34.82
C ASP A 230 -5.30 5.73 -34.00
N SER A 231 -5.83 5.51 -32.79
CA SER A 231 -6.36 6.55 -31.93
C SER A 231 -5.27 7.19 -31.05
N ILE A 232 -5.50 8.48 -30.77
CA ILE A 232 -4.93 9.18 -29.63
C ILE A 232 -6.06 9.34 -28.61
N GLU A 233 -5.82 8.88 -27.39
CA GLU A 233 -6.79 8.80 -26.32
C GLU A 233 -6.31 9.59 -25.10
N LEU A 234 -7.24 10.24 -24.43
CA LEU A 234 -7.03 10.75 -23.08
C LEU A 234 -7.37 9.62 -22.10
N VAL A 235 -6.41 9.26 -21.27
CA VAL A 235 -6.60 8.32 -20.16
C VAL A 235 -6.82 9.16 -18.89
N ASP A 236 -7.99 9.00 -18.29
CA ASP A 236 -8.40 9.73 -17.08
C ASP A 236 -8.47 8.72 -15.92
N ILE A 237 -7.43 8.71 -15.08
CA ILE A 237 -7.33 7.79 -13.94
C ILE A 237 -8.07 8.38 -12.74
N ASP A 238 -7.81 9.67 -12.46
CA ASP A 238 -8.48 10.45 -11.42
C ASP A 238 -8.32 11.97 -11.67
N GLU A 239 -8.92 12.79 -10.80
CA GLU A 239 -8.92 14.26 -10.90
C GLU A 239 -7.54 14.92 -11.01
N ASN A 240 -6.47 14.21 -10.61
CA ASN A 240 -5.10 14.70 -10.59
C ASN A 240 -4.16 13.87 -11.49
N ASN A 241 -4.64 12.80 -12.13
CA ASN A 241 -3.82 11.90 -12.94
C ASN A 241 -4.46 11.66 -14.30
N LYS A 242 -3.95 12.38 -15.30
CA LYS A 242 -4.29 12.20 -16.70
C LYS A 242 -3.04 11.91 -17.54
N SER A 243 -3.22 11.13 -18.59
CA SER A 243 -2.18 10.87 -19.57
C SER A 243 -2.76 10.90 -20.98
N ILE A 244 -1.91 11.18 -21.95
CA ILE A 244 -2.23 11.00 -23.36
C ILE A 244 -1.59 9.71 -23.85
N LYS A 245 -2.39 8.87 -24.50
CA LYS A 245 -1.98 7.55 -24.99
C LYS A 245 -2.24 7.45 -26.47
N TYR A 246 -1.36 6.82 -27.22
CA TYR A 246 -1.64 6.47 -28.61
C TYR A 246 -1.16 5.07 -28.95
N ASN A 247 -1.84 4.43 -29.91
CA ASN A 247 -1.45 3.13 -30.44
C ASN A 247 -0.31 3.29 -31.46
N CYS A 248 0.67 2.38 -31.42
CA CYS A 248 1.85 2.38 -32.28
C CYS A 248 2.23 0.93 -32.66
N ASN A 249 3.28 0.76 -33.47
CA ASN A 249 3.76 -0.58 -33.84
C ASN A 249 4.26 -1.32 -32.61
N ASP A 250 4.24 -2.65 -32.66
CA ASP A 250 4.82 -3.50 -31.62
C ASP A 250 6.32 -3.21 -31.43
N TYR A 251 6.75 -3.04 -30.18
CA TYR A 251 8.15 -2.87 -29.79
C TYR A 251 8.39 -3.38 -28.36
N ARG A 252 9.66 -3.54 -28.01
CA ARG A 252 10.10 -3.72 -26.62
C ARG A 252 11.09 -2.62 -26.29
N ILE A 253 11.02 -2.07 -25.08
CA ILE A 253 11.97 -1.03 -24.65
C ILE A 253 13.42 -1.54 -24.72
N LEU A 254 13.65 -2.82 -24.43
CA LEU A 254 14.96 -3.45 -24.53
C LEU A 254 15.57 -3.34 -25.94
N ASP A 255 14.74 -3.40 -26.99
CA ASP A 255 15.21 -3.30 -28.38
C ASP A 255 15.63 -1.86 -28.75
N LEU A 256 15.29 -0.87 -27.91
CA LEU A 256 15.68 0.53 -28.07
C LEU A 256 16.91 0.91 -27.24
N CYS A 257 17.38 0.02 -26.36
CA CYS A 257 18.52 0.25 -25.50
C CYS A 257 19.85 -0.03 -26.22
N ASP A 258 20.86 0.77 -25.93
CA ASP A 258 22.25 0.52 -26.34
C ASP A 258 22.85 -0.64 -25.54
N ASP A 259 23.90 -1.28 -26.08
CA ASP A 259 24.59 -2.43 -25.47
C ASP A 259 25.10 -2.20 -24.02
N GLN A 260 25.22 -0.94 -23.57
CA GLN A 260 25.78 -0.58 -22.25
C GLN A 260 24.80 0.16 -21.33
N PHE A 261 23.49 0.02 -21.53
CA PHE A 261 22.51 0.64 -20.66
C PHE A 261 22.54 0.09 -19.22
N LYS A 262 22.09 0.91 -18.27
CA LYS A 262 21.86 0.55 -16.88
C LYS A 262 20.41 0.76 -16.52
N LEU A 263 19.84 -0.18 -15.78
CA LEU A 263 18.61 0.06 -15.08
C LEU A 263 18.92 0.67 -13.71
N THR A 264 18.40 1.87 -13.46
CA THR A 264 18.59 2.59 -12.21
C THR A 264 17.29 2.65 -11.42
N MET A 265 17.40 2.66 -10.11
CA MET A 265 16.27 2.60 -9.19
C MET A 265 16.27 3.83 -8.29
N CYS A 266 15.09 4.40 -8.04
CA CYS A 266 14.92 5.44 -7.05
C CYS A 266 15.28 4.90 -5.67
N LYS A 267 16.41 5.34 -5.10
CA LYS A 267 16.76 5.04 -3.72
C LYS A 267 16.05 6.06 -2.83
N SER A 268 14.88 5.72 -2.31
CA SER A 268 14.26 6.49 -1.23
C SER A 268 15.26 6.55 -0.07
N LYS A 269 15.61 7.75 0.39
CA LYS A 269 16.40 7.93 1.61
C LYS A 269 15.57 7.65 2.86
#